data_AF-A0A0M7B9X0-F1
#
_entry.id   AF-A0A0M7B9X0-F1
#
_cell.length_a   1.000
_cell.length_b   1.000
_cell.length_c   1.000
_cell.angle_alpha   90.00
_cell.angle_beta   90.00
_cell.angle_gamma   90.00
#
_symmetry.space_group_name_H-M   'P 1'
#
loop_
_entity.id
_entity.type
_entity.pdbx_description
1 polymer ?
#
loop_
_entity_poly.entity_id
_entity_poly.type
_entity_poly.pdbx_seq_one_letter_code
_entity_poly.pdbx_strand_id
1 'polypeptide(L)'
;MTVQLRHRAEELTLLGATAVFPAEMAKPEMQGGIEAETLVLTARGEVPAEALCAGDRIVTRECGMAVLKSVGTVEGRGCHIRAGTLGRNRPARDTVVAADQQVTIRDWLAGSVSTGASAVVAAGELCEEKGGRAMHAHFVQLDFGAPLTVYANGVEMQTGRTETFPAKLLAAV
;
A
#
# COMPACT_ATOMS: atom_id res chain seq x y z
N MET A 1 11.68 -3.19 52.61
CA MET A 1 10.25 -3.52 52.78
C MET A 1 9.59 -3.51 51.40
N THR A 2 9.01 -4.68 51.03
CA THR A 2 8.02 -4.96 49.94
C THR A 2 8.39 -4.50 48.52
N VAL A 3 8.78 -5.32 47.53
CA VAL A 3 8.42 -6.70 47.12
C VAL A 3 6.92 -6.97 47.09
N GLN A 4 6.28 -6.66 45.96
CA GLN A 4 5.00 -7.16 45.42
C GLN A 4 4.88 -6.54 44.00
N LEU A 5 4.47 -7.14 42.88
CA LEU A 5 3.86 -8.42 42.50
C LEU A 5 3.93 -8.45 40.95
N ARG A 6 4.55 -9.45 40.30
CA ARG A 6 3.87 -10.55 39.58
C ARG A 6 2.42 -10.27 39.13
N HIS A 7 2.16 -10.16 37.82
CA HIS A 7 1.25 -11.05 37.08
C HIS A 7 1.14 -10.69 35.57
N ARG A 8 0.87 -11.73 34.76
CA ARG A 8 0.27 -11.75 33.40
C ARG A 8 1.16 -11.58 32.17
N ALA A 9 1.78 -12.69 31.79
CA ALA A 9 2.03 -13.09 30.42
C ALA A 9 0.83 -13.88 29.82
N GLU A 10 -0.43 -13.48 30.07
CA GLU A 10 -1.63 -14.30 29.76
C GLU A 10 -2.81 -13.54 29.14
N GLU A 11 -2.59 -12.57 28.26
CA GLU A 11 -3.70 -12.00 27.45
C GLU A 11 -3.39 -11.97 25.94
N LEU A 12 -2.71 -13.01 25.47
CA LEU A 12 -2.98 -13.53 24.13
C LEU A 12 -4.08 -14.57 24.28
N THR A 13 -5.31 -14.22 23.95
CA THR A 13 -6.08 -14.80 22.82
C THR A 13 -7.59 -14.59 23.04
N LEU A 14 -8.24 -14.12 21.97
CA LEU A 14 -9.66 -14.25 21.59
C LEU A 14 -10.66 -13.13 21.93
N LEU A 15 -11.27 -12.70 20.81
CA LEU A 15 -12.67 -12.32 20.60
C LEU A 15 -13.11 -10.88 20.92
N GLY A 16 -13.37 -10.17 19.82
CA GLY A 16 -14.63 -9.42 19.70
C GLY A 16 -14.59 -7.99 20.19
N ALA A 17 -14.03 -7.10 19.37
CA ALA A 17 -14.47 -5.71 19.37
C ALA A 17 -14.80 -5.31 17.94
N THR A 18 -16.03 -5.61 17.53
CA THR A 18 -16.73 -4.81 16.53
C THR A 18 -16.80 -3.40 17.08
N ALA A 19 -15.79 -2.59 16.81
CA ALA A 19 -15.90 -1.16 17.02
C ALA A 19 -16.81 -0.63 15.92
N VAL A 20 -18.11 -0.59 16.22
CA VAL A 20 -19.06 0.26 15.50
C VAL A 20 -18.61 1.69 15.76
N PHE A 21 -17.92 2.29 14.79
CA PHE A 21 -17.61 3.70 14.83
C PHE A 21 -18.82 4.49 14.32
N PRO A 22 -19.27 5.52 15.06
CA PRO A 22 -20.45 6.30 14.69
C PRO A 22 -20.23 7.03 13.36
N ALA A 23 -21.16 6.83 12.44
CA ALA A 23 -21.26 7.55 11.19
C ALA A 23 -21.73 8.98 11.48
N GLU A 24 -20.80 9.93 11.65
CA GLU A 24 -20.88 11.31 11.15
C GLU A 24 -19.61 12.11 11.53
N MET A 25 -18.49 11.84 10.85
CA MET A 25 -17.39 12.80 10.60
C MET A 25 -16.87 12.53 9.17
N ALA A 26 -17.49 13.11 8.15
CA ALA A 26 -17.12 12.98 6.74
C ALA A 26 -15.80 13.75 6.46
N LYS A 27 -14.76 13.25 5.76
CA LYS A 27 -14.55 12.11 4.84
C LYS A 27 -13.27 11.33 5.18
N PRO A 28 -13.20 9.98 5.07
CA PRO A 28 -11.92 9.30 4.93
C PRO A 28 -11.84 8.59 3.58
N GLU A 29 -11.53 9.32 2.50
CA GLU A 29 -11.46 8.70 1.17
C GLU A 29 -10.17 9.06 0.43
N MET A 30 -9.10 8.38 0.83
CA MET A 30 -8.20 7.65 -0.05
C MET A 30 -7.86 6.34 0.68
N GLN A 31 -7.75 5.21 -0.03
CA GLN A 31 -7.27 3.92 0.52
C GLN A 31 -6.38 3.24 -0.52
N GLY A 32 -5.35 3.98 -0.92
CA GLY A 32 -4.54 3.66 -2.08
C GLY A 32 -5.24 3.96 -3.40
N GLY A 33 -4.49 3.72 -4.47
CA GLY A 33 -4.86 3.99 -5.84
C GLY A 33 -3.62 4.26 -6.68
N ILE A 34 -3.69 3.85 -7.95
CA ILE A 34 -2.63 4.05 -8.94
C ILE A 34 -3.11 4.99 -10.02
N GLU A 35 -2.20 5.78 -10.59
CA GLU A 35 -2.53 6.70 -11.67
C GLU A 35 -2.95 5.94 -12.95
N ALA A 36 -3.78 6.59 -13.77
CA ALA A 36 -4.48 5.98 -14.91
C ALA A 36 -3.53 5.30 -15.91
N GLU A 37 -2.40 5.92 -16.25
CA GLU A 37 -1.42 5.40 -17.21
C GLU A 37 -0.48 4.33 -16.60
N THR A 38 -0.54 4.13 -15.28
CA THR A 38 0.29 3.14 -14.59
C THR A 38 0.01 1.73 -15.12
N LEU A 39 1.05 1.05 -15.60
CA LEU A 39 0.91 -0.26 -16.22
C LEU A 39 0.85 -1.36 -15.16
N VAL A 40 -0.25 -2.10 -15.13
CA VAL A 40 -0.47 -3.24 -14.23
C VAL A 40 -0.18 -4.54 -14.98
N LEU A 41 0.51 -5.47 -14.33
CA LEU A 41 0.82 -6.78 -14.91
C LEU A 41 -0.44 -7.67 -14.90
N THR A 42 -0.89 -8.05 -16.10
CA THR A 42 -2.08 -8.89 -16.31
C THR A 42 -1.76 -10.17 -17.06
N ALA A 43 -2.74 -11.06 -17.21
CA ALA A 43 -2.63 -12.24 -18.07
C ALA A 43 -2.36 -11.91 -19.56
N ARG A 44 -2.60 -10.66 -20.00
CA ARG A 44 -2.38 -10.18 -21.37
C ARG A 44 -1.07 -9.41 -21.54
N GLY A 45 -0.25 -9.33 -20.49
CA GLY A 45 0.89 -8.42 -20.39
C GLY A 45 0.58 -7.17 -19.57
N GLU A 46 1.40 -6.14 -19.71
CA GLU A 46 1.23 -4.85 -19.05
C GLU A 46 0.07 -4.06 -19.67
N VAL A 47 -0.91 -3.67 -18.85
CA VAL A 47 -2.12 -2.93 -19.27
C VAL A 47 -2.28 -1.68 -18.41
N PRO A 48 -2.61 -0.50 -18.98
CA PRO A 48 -2.88 0.71 -18.21
C PRO A 48 -4.00 0.50 -17.19
N ALA A 49 -3.87 1.08 -16.00
CA ALA A 49 -4.84 0.94 -14.92
C ALA A 49 -6.24 1.39 -15.34
N GLU A 50 -6.37 2.47 -16.11
CA GLU A 50 -7.65 2.98 -16.62
C GLU A 50 -8.36 2.03 -17.60
N ALA A 51 -7.61 1.13 -18.23
CA ALA A 51 -8.16 0.16 -19.20
C ALA A 51 -8.60 -1.16 -18.54
N LEU A 52 -8.37 -1.32 -17.24
CA LEU A 52 -8.78 -2.51 -16.50
C LEU A 52 -10.28 -2.48 -16.21
N CYS A 53 -10.90 -3.65 -16.29
CA CYS A 53 -12.32 -3.84 -16.04
C CYS A 53 -12.58 -5.06 -15.15
N ALA A 54 -13.73 -5.08 -14.49
CA ALA A 54 -14.20 -6.27 -13.77
C ALA A 54 -14.15 -7.50 -14.70
N GLY A 55 -13.62 -8.62 -14.18
CA GLY A 55 -13.38 -9.84 -14.93
C GLY A 55 -11.96 -9.97 -15.49
N ASP A 56 -11.16 -8.90 -15.52
CA ASP A 56 -9.75 -8.99 -15.91
C ASP A 56 -8.95 -9.85 -14.94
N ARG A 57 -7.96 -10.58 -15.49
CA ARG A 57 -7.06 -11.44 -14.72
C ARG A 57 -5.73 -10.73 -14.48
N ILE A 58 -5.47 -10.41 -13.22
CA ILE A 58 -4.32 -9.63 -12.76
C ILE A 58 -3.31 -10.53 -12.07
N VAL A 59 -2.03 -10.31 -12.34
CA VAL A 59 -0.95 -11.05 -11.66
C VAL A 59 -0.81 -10.51 -10.24
N THR A 60 -0.94 -11.38 -9.25
CA THR A 60 -0.81 -11.03 -7.82
C THR A 60 0.26 -11.86 -7.13
N ARG A 61 0.84 -11.30 -6.07
CA ARG A 61 1.93 -11.97 -5.34
C ARG A 61 1.45 -13.20 -4.57
N GLU A 62 0.28 -13.12 -3.96
CA GLU A 62 -0.24 -14.14 -3.05
C GLU A 62 -0.84 -15.34 -3.81
N CYS A 63 -1.54 -15.07 -4.91
CA CYS A 63 -2.33 -16.08 -5.60
C CYS A 63 -1.86 -16.35 -7.04
N GLY A 64 -0.82 -15.67 -7.51
CA GLY A 64 -0.35 -15.74 -8.89
C GLY A 64 -1.28 -15.00 -9.85
N MET A 65 -2.53 -15.46 -10.00
CA MET A 65 -3.54 -14.81 -10.85
C MET A 65 -4.85 -14.62 -10.07
N ALA A 66 -5.37 -13.39 -10.06
CA ALA A 66 -6.64 -13.05 -9.43
C ALA A 66 -7.59 -12.36 -10.42
N VAL A 67 -8.89 -12.60 -10.26
CA VAL A 67 -9.92 -11.94 -11.07
C VAL A 67 -10.32 -10.64 -10.39
N LEU A 68 -10.21 -9.53 -11.12
CA LEU A 68 -10.64 -8.21 -10.68
C LEU A 68 -12.16 -8.19 -10.53
N LYS A 69 -12.68 -7.81 -9.37
CA LYS A 69 -14.13 -7.79 -9.10
C LYS A 69 -14.75 -6.46 -9.47
N SER A 70 -14.07 -5.36 -9.16
CA SER A 70 -14.51 -4.03 -9.53
C SER A 70 -13.32 -3.07 -9.65
N VAL A 71 -13.58 -1.95 -10.33
CA VAL A 71 -12.63 -0.84 -10.48
C VAL A 71 -13.32 0.43 -9.99
N GLY A 72 -12.66 1.13 -9.09
CA GLY A 72 -13.10 2.40 -8.54
C GLY A 72 -12.21 3.55 -8.98
N THR A 73 -12.67 4.77 -8.75
CA THR A 73 -11.85 5.97 -8.90
C THR A 73 -12.02 6.85 -7.69
N VAL A 74 -10.91 7.40 -7.22
CA VAL A 74 -10.88 8.30 -6.06
C VAL A 74 -9.98 9.49 -6.37
N GLU A 75 -10.26 10.64 -5.78
CA GLU A 75 -9.45 11.85 -5.94
C GLU A 75 -8.71 12.15 -4.64
N GLY A 76 -7.45 12.53 -4.73
CA GLY A 76 -6.72 12.90 -3.53
C GLY A 76 -5.28 13.33 -3.76
N ARG A 77 -4.53 13.38 -2.66
CA ARG A 77 -3.09 13.65 -2.71
C ARG A 77 -2.37 12.47 -3.35
N GLY A 78 -1.48 12.80 -4.28
CA GLY A 78 -0.62 11.87 -4.99
C GLY A 78 0.86 12.09 -4.71
N CYS A 79 1.61 11.06 -5.03
CA CYS A 79 3.04 10.93 -4.81
C CYS A 79 3.69 10.49 -6.12
N HIS A 80 4.52 11.37 -6.70
CA HIS A 80 5.35 11.02 -7.85
C HIS A 80 6.64 10.34 -7.39
N ILE A 81 6.81 9.10 -7.80
CA ILE A 81 7.98 8.26 -7.53
C ILE A 81 8.73 8.10 -8.86
N ARG A 82 9.93 8.68 -8.95
CA ARG A 82 10.78 8.58 -10.15
C ARG A 82 11.29 7.17 -10.36
N ALA A 83 11.47 6.78 -11.63
CA ALA A 83 12.06 5.50 -11.99
C ALA A 83 13.42 5.27 -11.26
N GLY A 84 13.64 4.03 -10.82
CA GLY A 84 14.87 3.60 -10.16
C GLY A 84 15.09 4.06 -8.71
N THR A 85 14.19 4.86 -8.12
CA THR A 85 14.37 5.39 -6.76
C THR A 85 14.19 4.37 -5.63
N LEU A 86 13.51 3.25 -5.89
CA LEU A 86 13.21 2.19 -4.91
C LEU A 86 14.17 0.99 -4.99
N GLY A 87 15.29 1.12 -5.71
CA GLY A 87 16.31 0.09 -5.88
C GLY A 87 16.07 -0.87 -7.06
N ARG A 88 17.14 -1.48 -7.59
CA ARG A 88 17.15 -2.41 -8.76
C ARG A 88 16.24 -1.95 -9.92
N ASN A 89 16.32 -0.68 -10.33
CA ASN A 89 15.49 -0.10 -11.40
C ASN A 89 13.98 -0.18 -11.12
N ARG A 90 13.57 -0.05 -9.85
CA ARG A 90 12.17 0.09 -9.45
C ARG A 90 11.89 1.51 -8.96
N PRO A 91 10.75 2.12 -9.29
CA PRO A 91 9.86 1.73 -10.39
C PRO A 91 10.60 1.63 -11.73
N ALA A 92 10.11 0.80 -12.65
CA ALA A 92 10.69 0.68 -13.99
C ALA A 92 10.45 1.94 -14.84
N ARG A 93 9.44 2.73 -14.46
CA ARG A 93 9.01 3.98 -15.09
C ARG A 93 8.55 4.93 -13.99
N ASP A 94 8.53 6.23 -14.26
CA ASP A 94 7.91 7.18 -13.35
C ASP A 94 6.47 6.76 -13.04
N THR A 95 6.12 6.77 -11.75
CA THR A 95 4.82 6.30 -11.29
C THR A 95 4.22 7.32 -10.34
N VAL A 96 2.93 7.59 -10.52
CA VAL A 96 2.16 8.42 -9.60
C VAL A 96 1.16 7.51 -8.88
N VAL A 97 1.14 7.59 -7.56
CA VAL A 97 0.20 6.82 -6.73
C VAL A 97 -0.42 7.71 -5.68
N ALA A 98 -1.54 7.27 -5.11
CA ALA A 98 -2.14 7.89 -3.95
C ALA A 98 -1.12 8.00 -2.80
N ALA A 99 -1.17 9.08 -2.02
CA ALA A 99 -0.20 9.31 -0.94
C ALA A 99 -0.26 8.25 0.18
N ASP A 100 -1.40 7.61 0.36
CA ASP A 100 -1.62 6.52 1.31
C ASP A 100 -1.47 5.13 0.67
N GLN A 101 -1.18 5.06 -0.65
CA GLN A 101 -0.89 3.81 -1.33
C GLN A 101 0.30 3.12 -0.66
N GLN A 102 0.06 1.89 -0.22
CA GLN A 102 1.11 1.05 0.34
C GLN A 102 1.96 0.49 -0.80
N VAL A 103 3.26 0.72 -0.69
CA VAL A 103 4.28 0.33 -1.66
C VAL A 103 5.30 -0.55 -0.96
N THR A 104 5.60 -1.70 -1.56
CA THR A 104 6.62 -2.60 -1.04
C THR A 104 8.00 -2.22 -1.56
N ILE A 105 8.91 -1.95 -0.63
CA ILE A 105 10.32 -1.67 -0.86
C ILE A 105 11.13 -2.92 -0.48
N ARG A 106 12.17 -3.22 -1.25
CA ARG A 106 13.08 -4.36 -1.01
C ARG A 106 14.54 -3.88 -0.97
N ASP A 107 15.40 -4.65 -0.32
CA ASP A 107 16.88 -4.47 -0.20
C ASP A 107 17.33 -3.33 0.75
N TRP A 108 18.57 -2.83 0.59
CA TRP A 108 19.24 -1.83 1.43
C TRP A 108 18.41 -0.56 1.70
N LEU A 109 17.45 -0.24 0.84
CA LEU A 109 16.50 0.85 1.03
C LEU A 109 15.48 0.53 2.13
N ALA A 110 15.03 -0.72 2.22
CA ALA A 110 14.24 -1.19 3.36
C ALA A 110 15.02 -0.97 4.65
N GLY A 111 16.32 -1.29 4.69
CA GLY A 111 17.23 -1.00 5.81
C GLY A 111 17.25 0.46 6.31
N SER A 112 16.96 1.43 5.41
CA SER A 112 16.86 2.85 5.77
C SER A 112 15.51 3.27 6.36
N VAL A 113 14.45 2.47 6.12
CA VAL A 113 13.07 2.74 6.56
C VAL A 113 12.60 1.73 7.62
N SER A 114 13.24 0.56 7.70
CA SER A 114 12.85 -0.62 8.49
C SER A 114 14.04 -1.57 8.67
N THR A 115 14.08 -2.35 9.75
CA THR A 115 15.17 -3.29 10.04
C THR A 115 15.10 -4.62 9.27
N GLY A 116 14.10 -4.78 8.39
CA GLY A 116 13.86 -6.01 7.59
C GLY A 116 14.35 -5.94 6.13
N ALA A 117 14.46 -7.10 5.47
CA ALA A 117 14.85 -7.23 4.05
C ALA A 117 13.81 -6.68 3.06
N SER A 118 12.61 -6.35 3.54
CA SER A 118 11.55 -5.68 2.81
C SER A 118 10.67 -4.90 3.79
N ALA A 119 10.17 -3.74 3.35
CA ALA A 119 9.27 -2.88 4.09
C ALA A 119 8.06 -2.54 3.23
N VAL A 120 6.91 -2.34 3.87
CA VAL A 120 5.71 -1.77 3.22
C VAL A 120 5.53 -0.37 3.80
N VAL A 121 5.45 0.63 2.93
CA VAL A 121 5.50 2.04 3.30
C VAL A 121 4.46 2.81 2.50
N ALA A 122 3.82 3.80 3.12
CA ALA A 122 2.95 4.71 2.40
C ALA A 122 3.76 5.57 1.41
N ALA A 123 3.23 5.79 0.20
CA ALA A 123 3.92 6.59 -0.81
C ALA A 123 4.20 8.05 -0.38
N GLY A 124 3.39 8.59 0.52
CA GLY A 124 3.57 9.89 1.15
C GLY A 124 4.87 9.98 1.94
N GLU A 125 5.12 9.00 2.81
CA GLU A 125 6.36 8.90 3.59
C GLU A 125 7.58 8.79 2.66
N LEU A 126 7.45 8.00 1.58
CA LEU A 126 8.50 7.91 0.56
C LEU A 126 8.77 9.24 -0.13
N CYS A 127 7.75 10.05 -0.40
CA CYS A 127 7.95 11.36 -1.04
C CYS A 127 8.67 12.34 -0.11
N GLU A 128 8.31 12.35 1.17
CA GLU A 128 8.96 13.19 2.18
C GLU A 128 10.44 12.80 2.37
N GLU A 129 10.75 11.51 2.39
CA GLU A 129 12.12 11.03 2.63
C GLU A 129 13.01 11.01 1.38
N LYS A 130 12.45 10.70 0.20
CA LYS A 130 13.22 10.43 -1.03
C LYS A 130 13.04 11.49 -2.12
N GLY A 131 12.38 12.61 -1.81
CA GLY A 131 12.25 13.75 -2.72
C GLY A 131 11.23 13.55 -3.83
N GLY A 132 10.17 12.79 -3.56
CA GLY A 132 9.01 12.68 -4.45
C GLY A 132 8.20 13.98 -4.45
N ARG A 133 7.41 14.19 -5.51
CA ARG A 133 6.60 15.42 -5.67
C ARG A 133 5.15 15.14 -5.31
N ALA A 134 4.62 15.88 -4.33
CA ALA A 134 3.21 15.85 -3.99
C ALA A 134 2.36 16.52 -5.08
N MET A 135 1.18 15.97 -5.36
CA MET A 135 0.20 16.53 -6.31
C MET A 135 -1.23 16.17 -5.92
N HIS A 136 -2.22 16.63 -6.70
CA HIS A 136 -3.62 16.19 -6.61
C HIS A 136 -4.02 15.54 -7.93
N ALA A 137 -4.67 14.38 -7.90
CA ALA A 137 -5.05 13.63 -9.10
C ALA A 137 -6.20 12.65 -8.79
N HIS A 138 -6.74 12.05 -9.86
CA HIS A 138 -7.60 10.87 -9.77
C HIS A 138 -6.75 9.59 -9.81
N PHE A 139 -7.14 8.61 -9.01
CA PHE A 139 -6.48 7.33 -8.90
C PHE A 139 -7.46 6.19 -9.12
N VAL A 140 -7.01 5.18 -9.85
CA VAL A 140 -7.71 3.93 -10.08
C VAL A 140 -7.51 3.01 -8.89
N GLN A 141 -8.61 2.49 -8.35
CA GLN A 141 -8.63 1.50 -7.28
C GLN A 141 -9.02 0.14 -7.83
N LEU A 142 -8.24 -0.87 -7.52
CA LEU A 142 -8.48 -2.26 -7.93
C LEU A 142 -9.04 -3.04 -6.74
N ASP A 143 -10.23 -3.61 -6.91
CA ASP A 143 -10.86 -4.41 -5.87
C ASP A 143 -10.96 -5.89 -6.27
N PHE A 144 -10.37 -6.75 -5.45
CA PHE A 144 -10.43 -8.21 -5.58
C PHE A 144 -11.38 -8.83 -4.54
N GLY A 145 -12.01 -8.01 -3.69
CA GLY A 145 -12.80 -8.40 -2.52
C GLY A 145 -11.95 -9.04 -1.41
N ALA A 146 -10.63 -8.90 -1.48
CA ALA A 146 -9.66 -9.28 -0.45
C ALA A 146 -8.36 -8.48 -0.67
N PRO A 147 -7.56 -8.24 0.37
CA PRO A 147 -6.28 -7.58 0.21
C PRO A 147 -5.29 -8.45 -0.58
N LEU A 148 -4.75 -7.91 -1.67
CA LEU A 148 -3.76 -8.58 -2.54
C LEU A 148 -2.65 -7.60 -2.92
N THR A 149 -1.53 -8.12 -3.40
CA THR A 149 -0.42 -7.31 -3.93
C THR A 149 -0.34 -7.46 -5.44
N VAL A 150 -0.51 -6.36 -6.17
CA VAL A 150 -0.37 -6.29 -7.63
C VAL A 150 1.02 -5.80 -8.02
N TYR A 151 1.43 -6.07 -9.26
CA TYR A 151 2.64 -5.51 -9.85
C TYR A 151 2.27 -4.36 -10.80
N ALA A 152 2.72 -3.15 -10.47
CA ALA A 152 2.43 -1.93 -11.22
C ALA A 152 3.73 -1.17 -11.51
N ASN A 153 4.05 -0.95 -12.79
CA ASN A 153 5.34 -0.40 -13.25
C ASN A 153 6.57 -1.07 -12.59
N GLY A 154 6.50 -2.39 -12.37
CA GLY A 154 7.57 -3.16 -11.72
C GLY A 154 7.65 -3.03 -10.19
N VAL A 155 6.67 -2.39 -9.56
CA VAL A 155 6.57 -2.21 -8.10
C VAL A 155 5.44 -3.06 -7.54
N GLU A 156 5.66 -3.64 -6.37
CA GLU A 156 4.65 -4.38 -5.62
C GLU A 156 3.79 -3.40 -4.81
N MET A 157 2.49 -3.35 -5.10
CA MET A 157 1.54 -2.43 -4.47
C MET A 157 0.34 -3.18 -3.89
N GLN A 158 -0.03 -2.86 -2.66
CA GLN A 158 -1.16 -3.50 -2.00
C GLN A 158 -2.49 -2.86 -2.40
N THR A 159 -3.49 -3.70 -2.65
CA THR A 159 -4.87 -3.29 -2.93
C THR A 159 -5.76 -3.65 -1.77
N GLY A 160 -6.76 -2.81 -1.45
CA GLY A 160 -7.78 -3.13 -0.44
C GLY A 160 -7.27 -3.26 1.01
N ARG A 161 -6.09 -2.72 1.34
CA ARG A 161 -5.63 -2.60 2.73
C ARG A 161 -5.96 -1.22 3.30
N THR A 162 -6.62 -1.21 4.46
CA THR A 162 -6.99 -0.05 5.27
C THR A 162 -6.00 0.28 6.39
N GLU A 163 -4.98 -0.56 6.59
CA GLU A 163 -4.07 -0.42 7.71
C GLU A 163 -3.09 0.74 7.46
N THR A 164 -3.30 1.86 8.16
CA THR A 164 -2.30 2.93 8.30
C THR A 164 -1.30 2.46 9.34
N PHE A 165 -0.06 2.17 8.94
CA PHE A 165 1.00 1.95 9.92
C PHE A 165 1.38 3.31 10.53
N PRO A 166 1.32 3.48 11.86
CA PRO A 166 1.80 4.72 12.46
C PRO A 166 3.29 4.87 12.18
N ALA A 167 3.68 6.03 11.65
CA ALA A 167 5.04 6.44 11.27
C ALA A 167 6.08 6.47 12.42
N LYS A 168 5.85 5.76 13.52
CA LYS A 168 6.80 5.59 14.62
C LYS A 168 6.81 4.15 15.12
N LEU A 169 7.56 3.31 14.43
CA LEU A 169 8.19 2.14 15.04
C LEU A 169 9.72 2.19 14.84
N LEU A 170 10.33 3.36 15.12
CA LEU A 170 11.79 3.54 15.17
C LEU A 170 12.22 4.25 16.46
N ALA A 171 11.75 3.73 17.60
CA ALA A 171 12.32 4.04 18.90
C ALA A 171 12.19 2.84 19.85
N ALA A 172 12.93 1.77 19.56
CA ALA A 172 13.24 0.74 20.53
C ALA A 172 14.43 -0.13 20.05
N VAL A 173 15.64 0.45 20.05
CA VAL A 173 16.89 -0.20 20.49
C VAL A 173 17.79 0.88 21.06
#